data_AF-A0A8C5UIS6-F1
#
_entry.id   AF-A0A8C5UIS6-F1
#
_cell.length_a   1.000
_cell.length_b   1.000
_cell.length_c   1.000
_cell.angle_alpha   90.00
_cell.angle_beta   90.00
_cell.angle_gamma   90.00
#
_symmetry.space_group_name_H-M   'P 1'
#
loop_
_entity.id
_entity.type
_entity.pdbx_description
1 polymer ?
#
loop_
_entity_poly.entity_id
_entity_poly.type
_entity_poly.pdbx_seq_one_letter_code
_entity_poly.pdbx_strand_id
1 'polypeptide(L)'
;MFFFAGVLRILTEMFLPHISLEDLEQTFFSKVLPKTLQFFDNLMCELSSEAKGLTSQSTELCSTVRKLLQAMVQLLETLTGCVRYVCSLQECVSLQSIRSLPSSVLHVIKSTFTHCKDSESVYCGHLHLISDLLQAMFKETYSLQKQLMELVDLISIGSASTEDDIIYMVQGICGFNTFLV
;
A
#
# COMPACT_ATOMS: atom_id res chain seq x y z
N MET A 1 -10.76 -13.44 1.71
CA MET A 1 -9.82 -12.46 1.16
C MET A 1 -10.52 -11.31 0.41
N PHE A 2 -11.26 -11.57 -0.67
CA PHE A 2 -11.99 -10.54 -1.44
C PHE A 2 -13.01 -9.71 -0.63
N PHE A 3 -13.62 -10.32 0.40
CA PHE A 3 -14.57 -9.61 1.27
C PHE A 3 -13.94 -8.42 1.99
N PHE A 4 -12.70 -8.57 2.47
CA PHE A 4 -12.02 -7.49 3.19
C PHE A 4 -11.63 -6.34 2.26
N ALA A 5 -11.11 -6.64 1.06
CA ALA A 5 -10.81 -5.62 0.05
C ALA A 5 -12.07 -4.84 -0.38
N GLY A 6 -13.20 -5.54 -0.56
CA GLY A 6 -14.49 -4.91 -0.87
C GLY A 6 -15.01 -4.02 0.26
N VAL A 7 -14.92 -4.47 1.51
CA VAL A 7 -15.30 -3.66 2.68
C VAL A 7 -14.40 -2.43 2.82
N LEU A 8 -13.08 -2.60 2.65
CA LEU A 8 -12.14 -1.48 2.69
C LEU A 8 -12.46 -0.44 1.61
N ARG A 9 -12.76 -0.89 0.38
CA ARG A 9 -13.17 0.01 -0.70
C ARG A 9 -14.43 0.78 -0.36
N ILE A 10 -15.45 0.12 0.20
CA ILE A 10 -16.69 0.79 0.66
C ILE A 10 -16.37 1.81 1.76
N LEU A 11 -15.55 1.45 2.74
CA LEU A 11 -15.15 2.37 3.81
C LEU A 11 -14.43 3.61 3.23
N THR A 12 -13.53 3.41 2.27
CA THR A 12 -12.78 4.48 1.62
C THR A 12 -13.64 5.34 0.68
N GLU A 13 -14.56 4.75 -0.09
CA GLU A 13 -15.35 5.48 -1.09
C GLU A 13 -16.59 6.15 -0.50
N MET A 14 -17.25 5.48 0.46
CA MET A 14 -18.55 5.93 0.98
C MET A 14 -18.45 6.64 2.32
N PHE A 15 -17.48 6.29 3.18
CA PHE A 15 -17.42 6.85 4.53
C PHE A 15 -16.33 7.92 4.67
N LEU A 16 -15.17 7.70 4.06
CA LEU A 16 -14.05 8.64 4.10
C LEU A 16 -14.44 10.09 3.71
N PRO A 17 -15.24 10.32 2.63
CA PRO A 17 -15.62 11.68 2.22
C PRO A 17 -16.49 12.45 3.21
N HIS A 18 -17.05 11.78 4.21
CA HIS A 18 -17.94 12.38 5.22
C HIS A 18 -17.24 12.67 6.55
N ILE A 19 -15.96 12.35 6.66
CA ILE A 19 -15.17 12.55 7.87
C ILE A 19 -14.34 13.82 7.70
N SER A 20 -14.37 14.70 8.71
CA SER A 20 -13.56 15.92 8.73
C SER A 20 -12.07 15.56 8.80
N LEU A 21 -11.19 16.42 8.25
CA LEU A 21 -9.74 16.19 8.33
C LEU A 21 -9.25 16.05 9.79
N GLU A 22 -9.82 16.83 10.70
CA GLU A 22 -9.47 16.84 12.13
C GLU A 22 -9.78 15.49 12.82
N ASP A 23 -10.89 14.86 12.44
CA ASP A 23 -11.33 13.60 13.01
C ASP A 23 -10.78 12.37 12.27
N LEU A 24 -10.17 12.57 11.09
CA LEU A 24 -9.81 11.51 10.14
C LEU A 24 -8.89 10.46 10.76
N GLU A 25 -7.88 10.90 11.50
CA GLU A 25 -6.96 10.00 12.20
C GLU A 25 -7.69 9.13 13.23
N GLN A 26 -8.48 9.75 14.12
CA GLN A 26 -9.10 9.08 15.27
C GLN A 26 -10.30 8.21 14.88
N THR A 27 -11.04 8.62 13.86
CA THR A 27 -12.27 7.94 13.45
C THR A 27 -12.02 6.88 12.38
N PHE A 28 -11.03 7.07 11.50
CA PHE A 28 -10.78 6.20 10.35
C PHE A 28 -9.39 5.59 10.36
N PHE A 29 -8.32 6.40 10.19
CA PHE A 29 -6.99 5.85 9.87
C PHE A 29 -6.43 4.96 10.98
N SER A 30 -6.47 5.40 12.23
CA SER A 30 -5.98 4.61 13.38
C SER A 30 -6.71 3.28 13.59
N LYS A 31 -7.92 3.12 13.03
CA LYS A 31 -8.74 1.90 13.17
C LYS A 31 -8.69 1.00 11.95
N VAL A 32 -8.65 1.60 10.76
CA VAL A 32 -8.73 0.90 9.48
C VAL A 32 -7.34 0.50 9.02
N LEU A 33 -6.34 1.41 9.06
CA LEU A 33 -5.00 1.13 8.53
C LEU A 33 -4.31 -0.05 9.22
N PRO A 34 -4.33 -0.22 10.56
CA PRO A 34 -3.70 -1.38 11.17
C PRO A 34 -4.26 -2.72 10.68
N LYS A 35 -5.58 -2.79 10.45
CA LYS A 35 -6.24 -3.98 9.89
C LYS A 35 -5.88 -4.18 8.42
N THR A 36 -5.78 -3.07 7.68
CA THR A 36 -5.34 -3.07 6.29
C THR A 36 -3.91 -3.55 6.13
N LEU A 37 -2.99 -3.11 6.99
CA LEU A 37 -1.61 -3.56 7.02
C LEU A 37 -1.50 -5.04 7.40
N GLN A 38 -2.22 -5.47 8.43
CA GLN A 38 -2.27 -6.89 8.79
C GLN A 38 -2.77 -7.74 7.62
N PHE A 39 -3.82 -7.27 6.91
CA PHE A 39 -4.33 -7.94 5.73
C PHE A 39 -3.27 -8.00 4.62
N PHE A 40 -2.60 -6.88 4.32
CA PHE A 40 -1.51 -6.79 3.35
C PHE A 40 -0.38 -7.78 3.66
N ASP A 41 0.12 -7.79 4.90
CA ASP A 41 1.22 -8.64 5.32
C ASP A 41 0.83 -10.12 5.20
N ASN A 42 -0.41 -10.47 5.55
CA ASN A 42 -0.93 -11.83 5.33
C ASN A 42 -0.96 -12.18 3.83
N LEU A 43 -1.36 -11.25 2.96
CA LEU A 43 -1.33 -11.49 1.51
C LEU A 43 0.08 -11.75 1.01
N MET A 44 1.06 -10.98 1.48
CA MET A 44 2.46 -11.13 1.12
C MET A 44 3.01 -12.48 1.58
N CYS A 45 2.72 -12.87 2.83
CA CYS A 45 3.11 -14.17 3.36
C CYS A 45 2.49 -15.33 2.57
N GLU A 46 1.17 -15.28 2.31
CA GLU A 46 0.49 -16.29 1.49
C GLU A 46 1.06 -16.33 0.08
N LEU A 47 1.29 -15.18 -0.55
CA LEU A 47 1.85 -15.09 -1.90
C LEU A 47 3.23 -15.73 -1.98
N SER A 48 4.12 -15.43 -1.04
CA SER A 48 5.46 -16.04 -0.98
C SER A 48 5.42 -17.54 -0.66
N SER A 49 4.41 -18.02 0.06
CA SER A 49 4.22 -19.45 0.33
C SER A 49 3.75 -20.20 -0.92
N GLU A 50 2.70 -19.70 -1.56
CA GLU A 50 2.10 -20.31 -2.75
C GLU A 50 3.03 -20.22 -3.96
N ALA A 51 3.80 -19.13 -4.11
CA ALA A 51 4.74 -18.95 -5.22
C ALA A 51 5.81 -20.06 -5.30
N LYS A 52 6.24 -20.62 -4.15
CA LYS A 52 7.23 -21.70 -4.10
C LYS A 52 6.74 -23.01 -4.74
N GLY A 53 5.43 -23.24 -4.74
CA GLY A 53 4.82 -24.41 -5.36
C GLY A 53 4.46 -24.22 -6.84
N LEU A 54 4.70 -23.02 -7.40
CA LEU A 54 4.22 -22.66 -8.72
C LEU A 54 4.92 -23.48 -9.79
N THR A 55 4.13 -24.21 -10.58
CA THR A 55 4.58 -24.97 -11.74
C THR A 55 3.60 -24.76 -12.89
N SER A 56 4.04 -24.98 -14.13
CA SER A 56 3.20 -24.81 -15.33
C SER A 56 2.01 -25.77 -15.39
N GLN A 57 2.01 -26.84 -14.59
CA GLN A 57 0.96 -27.86 -14.56
C GLN A 57 -0.08 -27.61 -13.44
N SER A 58 0.25 -26.78 -12.45
CA SER A 58 -0.63 -26.51 -11.30
C SER A 58 -1.56 -25.33 -11.56
N THR A 59 -2.64 -25.59 -12.30
CA THR A 59 -3.63 -24.56 -12.67
C THR A 59 -4.35 -23.97 -11.46
N GLU A 60 -4.60 -24.78 -10.43
CA GLU A 60 -5.26 -24.31 -9.20
C GLU A 60 -4.37 -23.33 -8.44
N LEU A 61 -3.11 -23.70 -8.20
CA LEU A 61 -2.15 -22.86 -7.50
C LEU A 61 -1.85 -21.57 -8.29
N CYS A 62 -1.70 -21.68 -9.61
CA CYS A 62 -1.59 -20.51 -10.48
C CYS A 62 -2.80 -19.59 -10.33
N SER A 63 -4.03 -20.14 -10.29
CA SER A 63 -5.23 -19.35 -10.05
C SER A 63 -5.24 -18.68 -8.67
N THR A 64 -4.72 -19.35 -7.64
CA THR A 64 -4.60 -18.80 -6.27
C THR A 64 -3.62 -17.65 -6.25
N VAL A 65 -2.38 -17.84 -6.74
CA VAL A 65 -1.36 -16.79 -6.84
C VAL A 65 -1.88 -15.57 -7.61
N ARG A 66 -2.59 -15.79 -8.73
CA ARG A 66 -3.20 -14.70 -9.50
C ARG A 66 -4.25 -13.94 -8.69
N LYS A 67 -5.11 -14.64 -7.94
CA LYS A 67 -6.09 -14.02 -7.04
C LYS A 67 -5.43 -13.21 -5.91
N LEU A 68 -4.32 -13.72 -5.34
CA LEU A 68 -3.55 -13.03 -4.32
C LEU A 68 -2.97 -11.71 -4.87
N LEU A 69 -2.32 -11.76 -6.03
CA LEU A 69 -1.78 -10.59 -6.72
C LEU A 69 -2.87 -9.58 -7.08
N GLN A 70 -4.02 -10.03 -7.58
CA GLN A 70 -5.16 -9.14 -7.87
C GLN A 70 -5.67 -8.42 -6.62
N ALA A 71 -5.74 -9.11 -5.48
CA ALA A 71 -6.14 -8.48 -4.23
C ALA A 71 -5.12 -7.44 -3.75
N MET A 72 -3.81 -7.67 -3.97
CA MET A 72 -2.78 -6.67 -3.70
C MET A 72 -2.94 -5.43 -4.58
N VAL A 73 -3.17 -5.61 -5.89
CA VAL A 73 -3.41 -4.49 -6.83
C VAL A 73 -4.59 -3.65 -6.34
N GLN A 74 -5.73 -4.28 -6.02
CA GLN A 74 -6.92 -3.57 -5.53
C GLN A 74 -6.65 -2.83 -4.21
N LEU A 75 -5.84 -3.41 -3.33
CA LEU A 75 -5.47 -2.79 -2.08
C LEU A 75 -4.60 -1.54 -2.30
N LEU A 76 -3.62 -1.61 -3.21
CA LEU A 76 -2.77 -0.48 -3.61
C LEU A 76 -3.59 0.66 -4.23
N GLU A 77 -4.54 0.33 -5.11
CA GLU A 77 -5.48 1.30 -5.68
C GLU A 77 -6.29 2.00 -4.59
N THR A 78 -6.81 1.22 -3.63
CA THR A 78 -7.62 1.76 -2.51
C THR A 78 -6.79 2.68 -1.62
N LEU A 79 -5.56 2.29 -1.27
CA LEU A 79 -4.65 3.14 -0.51
C LEU A 79 -4.29 4.41 -1.28
N THR A 80 -4.09 4.31 -2.59
CA THR A 80 -3.83 5.48 -3.43
C THR A 80 -5.02 6.43 -3.41
N GLY A 81 -6.24 5.89 -3.47
CA GLY A 81 -7.48 6.66 -3.29
C GLY A 81 -7.53 7.39 -1.95
N CYS A 82 -7.15 6.72 -0.85
CA CYS A 82 -7.08 7.35 0.48
C CYS A 82 -6.11 8.54 0.50
N VAL A 83 -4.88 8.36 0.00
CA VAL A 83 -3.86 9.42 -0.02
C VAL A 83 -4.31 10.58 -0.91
N ARG A 84 -4.84 10.28 -2.10
CA ARG A 84 -5.36 11.29 -3.02
C ARG A 84 -6.50 12.10 -2.41
N TYR A 85 -7.41 11.44 -1.70
CA TYR A 85 -8.50 12.12 -1.00
C TYR A 85 -7.93 13.12 0.01
N VAL A 86 -6.97 12.72 0.84
CA VAL A 86 -6.32 13.63 1.80
C VAL A 86 -5.67 14.82 1.09
N CYS A 87 -4.93 14.58 0.01
CA CYS A 87 -4.33 15.65 -0.80
C CYS A 87 -5.37 16.63 -1.37
N SER A 88 -6.61 16.17 -1.60
CA SER A 88 -7.69 17.01 -2.14
C SER A 88 -8.41 17.87 -1.10
N LEU A 89 -8.20 17.61 0.20
CA LEU A 89 -8.95 18.28 1.26
C LEU A 89 -8.47 19.72 1.51
N GLN A 90 -7.16 19.93 1.60
CA GLN A 90 -6.56 21.23 1.94
C GLN A 90 -5.14 21.36 1.36
N GLU A 91 -4.71 22.61 1.14
CA GLU A 91 -3.34 22.94 0.69
C GLU A 91 -2.26 22.68 1.76
N CYS A 92 -2.65 22.50 3.02
CA CYS A 92 -1.75 22.27 4.15
C CYS A 92 -2.40 21.27 5.11
N VAL A 93 -1.76 20.12 5.31
CA VAL A 93 -2.29 19.02 6.14
C VAL A 93 -1.41 18.86 7.38
N SER A 94 -2.02 18.95 8.57
CA SER A 94 -1.31 18.66 9.81
C SER A 94 -0.95 17.17 9.88
N LEU A 95 0.32 16.85 10.15
CA LEU A 95 0.76 15.45 10.30
C LEU A 95 -0.06 14.69 11.37
N GLN A 96 -0.53 15.38 12.42
CA GLN A 96 -1.32 14.75 13.49
C GLN A 96 -2.68 14.23 13.01
N SER A 97 -3.28 14.91 12.03
CA SER A 97 -4.58 14.55 11.44
C SER A 97 -4.52 13.32 10.53
N ILE A 98 -3.32 12.87 10.17
CA ILE A 98 -3.09 11.77 9.24
C ILE A 98 -1.92 10.88 9.65
N ARG A 99 -1.50 10.90 10.92
CA ARG A 99 -0.21 10.37 11.39
C ARG A 99 0.03 8.92 10.96
N SER A 100 -1.01 8.09 10.96
CA SER A 100 -0.89 6.68 10.59
C SER A 100 -0.76 6.45 9.08
N LEU A 101 -1.20 7.40 8.24
CA LEU A 101 -1.29 7.21 6.80
C LEU A 101 0.08 7.18 6.10
N PRO A 102 0.98 8.17 6.24
CA PRO A 102 2.29 8.14 5.58
C PRO A 102 3.11 6.90 5.94
N SER A 103 3.15 6.54 7.22
CA SER A 103 3.91 5.37 7.70
C SER A 103 3.35 4.05 7.16
N SER A 104 2.03 3.88 7.15
CA SER A 104 1.36 2.70 6.57
C SER A 104 1.64 2.57 5.08
N VAL A 105 1.55 3.68 4.34
CA VAL A 105 1.79 3.71 2.90
C VAL A 105 3.26 3.43 2.57
N LEU A 106 4.20 4.01 3.33
CA LEU A 106 5.64 3.73 3.21
C LEU A 106 5.94 2.24 3.37
N HIS A 107 5.36 1.59 4.38
CA HIS A 107 5.52 0.15 4.61
C HIS A 107 5.04 -0.68 3.42
N VAL A 108 3.84 -0.38 2.90
CA VAL A 108 3.25 -1.10 1.76
C VAL A 108 4.09 -0.89 0.51
N ILE A 109 4.51 0.34 0.20
CA ILE A 109 5.36 0.63 -0.97
C ILE A 109 6.68 -0.14 -0.88
N LYS A 110 7.38 -0.03 0.26
CA LYS A 110 8.68 -0.68 0.47
C LYS A 110 8.57 -2.19 0.32
N SER A 111 7.58 -2.80 0.97
CA SER A 111 7.36 -4.24 0.93
C SER A 111 7.02 -4.72 -0.48
N THR A 112 6.17 -3.97 -1.20
CA THR A 112 5.77 -4.35 -2.56
C THR A 112 6.92 -4.22 -3.55
N PHE A 113 7.71 -3.13 -3.51
CA PHE A 113 8.89 -3.01 -4.36
C PHE A 113 9.95 -4.06 -4.06
N THR A 114 10.14 -4.42 -2.79
CA THR A 114 11.05 -5.51 -2.41
C THR A 114 10.60 -6.83 -3.04
N HIS A 115 9.31 -7.16 -2.96
CA HIS A 115 8.78 -8.37 -3.61
C HIS A 115 8.91 -8.34 -5.13
N CYS A 116 8.65 -7.18 -5.77
CA CYS A 116 8.86 -7.03 -7.21
C CYS A 116 10.32 -7.23 -7.60
N LYS A 117 11.26 -6.70 -6.81
CA LYS A 117 12.71 -6.87 -7.01
C LYS A 117 13.12 -8.34 -6.89
N ASP A 118 12.58 -9.04 -5.90
CA ASP A 118 12.91 -10.44 -5.64
C ASP A 118 12.08 -11.43 -6.48
N SER A 119 11.17 -10.92 -7.32
CA SER A 119 10.15 -11.72 -8.03
C SER A 119 10.74 -12.85 -8.87
N GLU A 120 11.86 -12.64 -9.54
CA GLU A 120 12.52 -13.68 -10.35
C GLU A 120 12.90 -14.91 -9.49
N SER A 121 13.38 -14.67 -8.26
CA SER A 121 13.70 -15.71 -7.29
C SER A 121 12.45 -16.33 -6.65
N VAL A 122 11.42 -15.51 -6.36
CA VAL A 122 10.19 -15.95 -5.69
C VAL A 122 9.37 -16.87 -6.58
N TYR A 123 9.32 -16.62 -7.89
CA TYR A 123 8.51 -17.39 -8.84
C TYR A 123 9.31 -18.45 -9.61
N CYS A 124 10.59 -18.69 -9.29
CA CYS A 124 11.40 -19.81 -9.80
C CYS A 124 11.33 -20.02 -11.33
N GLY A 125 11.35 -18.95 -12.13
CA GLY A 125 11.27 -19.04 -13.61
C GLY A 125 9.84 -19.14 -14.19
N HIS A 126 8.81 -19.20 -13.35
CA HIS A 126 7.39 -19.21 -13.74
C HIS A 126 6.75 -17.82 -13.78
N LEU A 127 7.57 -16.76 -13.77
CA LEU A 127 7.12 -15.36 -13.78
C LEU A 127 6.21 -15.03 -14.98
N HIS A 128 6.41 -15.68 -16.13
CA HIS A 128 5.57 -15.51 -17.31
C HIS A 128 4.09 -15.85 -17.09
N LEU A 129 3.75 -16.64 -16.07
CA LEU A 129 2.36 -16.99 -15.73
C LEU A 129 1.62 -15.85 -15.03
N ILE A 130 2.36 -14.88 -14.47
CA ILE A 130 1.84 -13.86 -13.56
C ILE A 130 2.41 -12.46 -13.83
N SER A 131 3.16 -12.30 -14.93
CA SER A 131 3.89 -11.08 -15.28
C SER A 131 2.98 -9.88 -15.48
N ASP A 132 1.80 -10.09 -16.05
CA ASP A 132 0.77 -9.07 -16.23
C ASP A 132 0.32 -8.48 -14.89
N LEU A 133 0.11 -9.34 -13.88
CA LEU A 133 -0.32 -8.91 -12.55
C LEU A 133 0.83 -8.31 -11.73
N LEU A 134 2.07 -8.80 -11.87
CA LEU A 134 3.23 -8.15 -11.27
C LEU A 134 3.46 -6.75 -11.84
N GLN A 135 3.30 -6.58 -13.16
CA GLN A 135 3.39 -5.27 -13.80
C GLN A 135 2.30 -4.33 -13.30
N ALA A 136 1.06 -4.82 -13.16
CA ALA A 136 -0.03 -4.04 -12.57
C ALA A 136 0.28 -3.63 -11.12
N MET A 137 0.78 -4.56 -10.31
CA MET A 137 1.16 -4.30 -8.91
C MET A 137 2.30 -3.27 -8.81
N PHE A 138 3.31 -3.37 -9.66
CA PHE A 138 4.40 -2.40 -9.72
C PHE A 138 3.88 -1.00 -10.12
N LYS A 139 3.02 -0.93 -11.13
CA LYS A 139 2.42 0.32 -11.61
C LYS A 139 1.59 1.00 -10.52
N GLU A 140 0.72 0.24 -9.83
CA GLU A 140 -0.09 0.79 -8.74
C GLU A 140 0.76 1.18 -7.53
N THR A 141 1.85 0.45 -7.25
CA THR A 141 2.82 0.84 -6.23
C THR A 141 3.49 2.17 -6.57
N TYR A 142 3.87 2.38 -7.83
CA TYR A 142 4.45 3.64 -8.29
C TYR A 142 3.44 4.80 -8.23
N SER A 143 2.18 4.54 -8.58
CA SER A 143 1.09 5.52 -8.43
C SER A 143 0.90 5.91 -6.97
N LEU A 144 0.90 4.94 -6.06
CA LEU A 144 0.82 5.16 -4.61
C LEU A 144 2.01 5.98 -4.10
N GLN A 145 3.23 5.65 -4.56
CA GLN A 145 4.43 6.40 -4.23
C GLN A 145 4.33 7.86 -4.68
N LYS A 146 3.90 8.11 -5.93
CA LYS A 146 3.72 9.47 -6.44
C LYS A 146 2.72 10.25 -5.58
N GLN A 147 1.59 9.62 -5.26
CA GLN A 147 0.57 10.25 -4.43
C GLN A 147 1.06 10.53 -3.01
N LEU A 148 1.90 9.65 -2.45
CA LEU A 148 2.56 9.88 -1.17
C LEU A 148 3.53 11.06 -1.23
N MET A 149 4.30 11.21 -2.31
CA MET A 149 5.20 12.37 -2.47
C MET A 149 4.40 13.69 -2.51
N GLU A 150 3.28 13.72 -3.24
CA GLU A 150 2.37 14.87 -3.23
C GLU A 150 1.82 15.14 -1.82
N LEU A 151 1.48 14.11 -1.05
CA LEU A 151 1.04 14.28 0.33
C LEU A 151 2.15 14.86 1.21
N VAL A 152 3.38 14.38 1.08
CA VAL A 152 4.53 14.87 1.87
C VAL A 152 4.77 16.35 1.63
N ASP A 153 4.64 16.82 0.38
CA ASP A 153 4.79 18.24 0.04
C ASP A 153 3.72 19.13 0.71
N LEU A 154 2.54 18.56 1.01
CA LEU A 154 1.44 19.25 1.69
C LEU A 154 1.51 19.15 3.22
N ILE A 155 2.32 18.25 3.77
CA ILE A 155 2.39 18.04 5.22
C ILE A 155 3.08 19.24 5.89
N SER A 156 2.37 19.86 6.82
CA SER A 156 2.98 20.80 7.76
C SER A 156 3.43 20.06 9.01
N ILE A 157 4.72 20.13 9.28
CA ILE A 157 5.33 19.57 10.49
C ILE A 157 5.10 20.57 11.63
N GLY A 158 4.00 20.40 12.35
CA GLY A 158 3.72 21.15 13.58
C GLY A 158 4.65 20.75 14.73
N SER A 159 4.70 21.57 15.79
CA SER A 159 5.55 21.37 16.97
C SER A 159 5.22 20.12 17.81
N ALA A 160 4.12 19.42 17.51
CA ALA A 160 3.69 18.20 18.19
C ALA A 160 4.16 16.89 17.50
N SER A 161 4.80 16.99 16.33
CA SER A 161 5.35 15.82 15.62
C SER A 161 6.59 15.31 16.32
N THR A 162 6.70 13.99 16.53
CA THR A 162 7.91 13.41 17.13
C THR A 162 9.04 13.38 16.11
N GLU A 163 10.28 13.52 16.59
CA GLU A 163 11.48 13.42 15.76
C GLU A 163 11.56 12.06 15.06
N ASP A 164 11.13 10.99 15.74
CA ASP A 164 11.07 9.63 15.18
C ASP A 164 10.10 9.49 14.00
N ASP A 165 8.91 10.12 14.06
CA ASP A 165 7.93 10.09 12.97
C ASP A 165 8.52 10.79 11.72
N ILE A 166 9.25 11.89 11.92
CA ILE A 166 9.91 12.64 10.85
C ILE A 166 11.08 11.84 10.26
N ILE A 167 11.94 11.27 11.11
CA ILE A 167 13.07 10.45 10.67
C ILE A 167 12.60 9.24 9.87
N TYR A 168 11.56 8.55 10.33
CA TYR A 168 11.01 7.39 9.63
C TYR A 168 10.49 7.77 8.23
N MET A 169 9.76 8.88 8.11
CA MET A 169 9.29 9.38 6.82
C MET A 169 10.46 9.76 5.91
N VAL A 170 11.44 10.52 6.41
CA VAL A 170 12.62 10.94 5.62
C VAL A 170 13.41 9.72 5.15
N GLN A 171 13.67 8.75 6.03
CA GLN A 171 14.37 7.51 5.65
C GLN A 171 13.61 6.70 4.61
N GLY A 172 12.28 6.58 4.75
CA GLY A 172 11.43 5.90 3.78
C GLY A 172 11.46 6.57 2.41
N ILE A 173 11.34 7.90 2.37
CA ILE A 173 11.37 8.70 1.13
C ILE A 173 12.75 8.63 0.45
N CYS A 174 13.83 8.85 1.20
CA CYS A 174 15.19 8.74 0.66
C CYS A 174 15.48 7.33 0.13
N GLY A 175 14.91 6.30 0.76
CA GLY A 175 15.03 4.91 0.34
C GLY A 175 14.40 4.63 -1.03
N PHE A 176 13.39 5.38 -1.46
CA PHE A 176 12.71 5.15 -2.75
C PHE A 176 13.61 5.28 -3.97
N ASN A 177 14.62 6.17 -3.93
CA ASN A 177 15.58 6.30 -5.03
C ASN A 177 16.39 5.02 -5.28
N THR A 178 16.49 4.14 -4.28
CA THR A 178 17.19 2.84 -4.38
C THR A 178 16.37 1.76 -5.07
N PHE A 179 15.05 1.96 -5.23
CA PHE A 179 14.16 0.99 -5.87
C PHE A 179 13.85 1.33 -7.34
N LEU A 180 14.22 2.53 -7.79
CA LEU A 180 14.02 3.03 -9.17
C LEU A 180 15.29 2.93 -10.04
N VAL A 181 16.37 2.37 -9.50
CA VAL A 181 17.66 2.11 -10.18
C VAL A 181 17.90 0.61 -10.21
#